data_AF-A0AAP2LH48-F1
#
_entry.id   AF-A0AAP2LH48-F1
#
_cell.length_a   1.000
_cell.length_b   1.000
_cell.length_c   1.000
_cell.angle_alpha   90.00
_cell.angle_beta   90.00
_cell.angle_gamma   90.00
#
_symmetry.space_group_name_H-M   'P 1'
#
loop_
_entity.id
_entity.type
_entity.pdbx_description
1 polymer ?
#
loop_
_entity_poly.entity_id
_entity_poly.type
_entity_poly.pdbx_seq_one_letter_code
_entity_poly.pdbx_strand_id
1 'polypeptide(L)'
;MRQEEIVNEIRKKCGHVEMLPSMGWHFIYHDRHFFYMTGRNEDMIRFCVPHLVKANEYNTELLSDAINETNRNVKFIKAVKLDCGSVSLDYDHKTTSDESADTIVPHIINALDFASTYLLNKLKRT
;
A
#
# COMPACT_ATOMS: atom_id res chain seq x y z
N MET A 1 -6.18 17.01 7.07
CA MET A 1 -6.83 15.78 7.60
C MET A 1 -6.05 15.31 8.82
N ARG A 2 -6.71 15.02 9.94
CA ARG A 2 -6.02 14.58 11.17
C ARG A 2 -5.76 13.07 11.12
N GLN A 3 -4.65 12.65 11.72
CA GLN A 3 -4.27 11.23 11.83
C GLN A 3 -5.37 10.38 12.48
N GLU A 4 -6.04 10.89 13.51
CA GLU A 4 -7.12 10.19 14.19
C GLU A 4 -8.30 9.89 13.23
N GLU A 5 -8.61 10.82 12.33
CA GLU A 5 -9.66 10.64 11.32
C GLU A 5 -9.28 9.49 10.38
N ILE A 6 -8.02 9.47 9.91
CA ILE A 6 -7.50 8.39 9.05
C ILE A 6 -7.60 7.03 9.75
N VAL A 7 -7.09 6.92 10.98
CA VAL A 7 -7.09 5.66 11.74
C VAL A 7 -8.52 5.19 12.02
N ASN A 8 -9.45 6.10 12.29
CA ASN A 8 -10.86 5.76 12.49
C ASN A 8 -11.50 5.21 11.21
N GLU A 9 -11.19 5.77 10.04
CA GLU A 9 -11.68 5.23 8.77
C GLU A 9 -11.05 3.88 8.41
N ILE A 10 -9.77 3.65 8.73
CA ILE A 10 -9.16 2.32 8.62
C ILE A 10 -9.91 1.33 9.51
N ARG A 11 -10.19 1.70 10.78
CA ARG A 11 -10.90 0.82 11.72
C ARG A 11 -12.31 0.48 11.24
N LYS A 12 -13.03 1.46 10.66
CA LYS A 12 -14.37 1.24 10.07
C LYS A 12 -14.32 0.27 8.90
N LYS A 13 -13.31 0.38 8.03
CA LYS A 13 -13.21 -0.43 6.81
C LYS A 13 -12.59 -1.82 7.03
N CYS A 14 -11.59 -1.91 7.90
CA CYS A 14 -10.73 -3.10 8.04
C CYS A 14 -10.86 -3.78 9.40
N GLY A 15 -11.57 -3.20 10.36
CA GLY A 15 -11.71 -3.74 11.71
C GLY A 15 -10.49 -3.43 12.57
N HIS A 16 -9.73 -4.45 12.96
CA HIS A 16 -8.63 -4.26 13.91
C HIS A 16 -7.47 -3.45 13.31
N VAL A 17 -6.94 -2.51 14.09
CA VAL A 17 -5.79 -1.68 13.75
C VAL A 17 -4.86 -1.62 14.95
N GLU A 18 -3.61 -2.02 14.76
CA GLU A 18 -2.57 -2.02 15.78
C GLU A 18 -1.62 -0.85 15.56
N MET A 19 -1.31 -0.09 16.61
CA MET A 19 -0.25 0.92 16.55
C MET A 19 1.08 0.26 16.89
N LEU A 20 2.02 0.30 15.95
CA LEU A 20 3.38 -0.19 16.10
C LEU A 20 4.33 1.01 16.31
N PRO A 21 4.97 1.13 17.48
CA PRO A 21 5.90 2.22 17.76
C PRO A 21 6.96 2.35 16.66
N SER A 22 7.21 3.59 16.22
CA SER A 22 8.17 3.93 15.15
C SER A 22 7.84 3.45 13.74
N MET A 23 6.77 2.66 13.52
CA MET A 23 6.35 2.21 12.19
C MET A 23 4.96 2.70 11.76
N GLY A 24 4.10 3.14 12.68
CA GLY A 24 2.76 3.64 12.36
C GLY A 24 1.67 2.64 12.70
N TRP A 25 0.66 2.48 11.85
CA TRP A 25 -0.51 1.64 12.10
C TRP A 25 -0.53 0.46 11.16
N HIS A 26 -0.50 -0.74 11.73
CA HIS A 26 -0.69 -2.00 11.01
C HIS A 26 -2.16 -2.42 11.02
N PHE A 27 -2.62 -2.94 9.90
CA PHE A 27 -3.94 -3.56 9.78
C PHE A 27 -3.95 -4.63 8.68
N ILE A 28 -4.97 -5.47 8.68
CA ILE A 28 -5.14 -6.53 7.69
C ILE A 28 -6.37 -6.22 6.84
N TYR A 29 -6.23 -6.36 5.53
CA TYR A 29 -7.34 -6.27 4.57
C TYR A 29 -7.14 -7.32 3.48
N HIS A 30 -8.17 -8.14 3.22
CA HIS A 30 -8.11 -9.28 2.29
C HIS A 30 -6.84 -10.14 2.46
N ASP A 31 -6.57 -10.56 3.70
CA ASP A 31 -5.42 -11.41 4.08
C ASP A 31 -4.04 -10.82 3.79
N ARG A 32 -3.94 -9.50 3.54
CA ARG A 32 -2.70 -8.78 3.29
C ARG A 32 -2.41 -7.82 4.42
N HIS A 33 -1.13 -7.68 4.75
CA HIS A 33 -0.65 -6.73 5.75
C HIS A 33 -0.50 -5.35 5.12
N PHE A 34 -1.19 -4.37 5.70
CA PHE A 34 -1.09 -2.97 5.32
C PHE A 34 -0.47 -2.16 6.45
N PHE A 35 0.19 -1.07 6.07
CA PHE A 35 0.66 -0.05 6.98
C PHE A 35 0.14 1.31 6.57
N TYR A 36 -0.26 2.12 7.55
CA TYR A 36 -0.39 3.56 7.44
C TYR A 36 0.74 4.21 8.25
N MET A 37 1.47 5.12 7.60
CA MET A 37 2.57 5.89 8.19
C MET A 37 2.30 7.38 8.01
N THR A 38 2.64 8.16 9.04
CA THR A 38 2.76 9.61 8.88
C THR A 38 3.98 9.90 8.01
N GLY A 39 3.79 10.71 6.97
CA GLY A 39 4.91 11.19 6.16
C GLY A 39 5.87 12.07 6.98
N ARG A 40 7.01 12.44 6.37
CA ARG A 40 7.94 13.40 7.00
C ARG A 40 7.33 14.79 7.21
N ASN A 41 6.29 15.10 6.45
CA ASN A 41 5.51 16.33 6.53
C ASN A 41 4.09 15.99 7.00
N GLU A 42 3.48 16.89 7.77
CA GLU A 42 2.13 16.71 8.31
C GLU A 42 1.04 16.58 7.24
N ASP A 43 1.33 17.01 6.01
CA ASP A 43 0.41 16.97 4.85
C ASP A 43 0.57 15.72 3.98
N MET A 44 1.46 14.79 4.34
CA MET A 44 1.68 13.56 3.57
C MET A 44 1.17 12.33 4.32
N ILE A 45 0.29 11.60 3.65
CA ILE A 45 -0.22 10.29 4.05
C ILE A 45 0.51 9.24 3.25
N ARG A 46 1.04 8.20 3.93
CA ARG A 46 1.64 7.04 3.26
C ARG A 46 0.93 5.77 3.68
N PHE A 47 0.53 4.98 2.68
CA PHE A 47 0.09 3.61 2.89
C PHE A 47 0.99 2.66 2.10
N CYS A 48 1.22 1.45 2.61
CA CYS A 48 1.89 0.43 1.84
C CYS A 48 1.43 -1.00 2.17
N VAL A 49 1.74 -1.91 1.25
CA VAL A 49 1.75 -3.36 1.45
C VAL A 49 3.22 -3.79 1.34
N PRO A 50 3.96 -3.93 2.46
CA PRO A 50 5.43 -3.96 2.43
C PRO A 50 6.03 -5.30 1.97
N HIS A 51 5.30 -6.41 2.16
CA HIS A 51 5.79 -7.77 1.92
C HIS A 51 4.78 -8.57 1.08
N LEU A 52 4.45 -8.09 -0.11
CA LEU A 52 3.46 -8.76 -0.95
C LEU A 52 3.96 -10.12 -1.49
N VAL A 53 5.21 -10.16 -1.96
CA VAL A 53 5.90 -11.37 -2.43
C VAL A 53 7.40 -11.28 -2.14
N LYS A 54 8.10 -12.42 -2.13
CA LYS A 54 9.56 -12.46 -2.09
C LYS A 54 10.12 -12.54 -3.49
N ALA A 55 11.08 -11.68 -3.81
CA ALA A 55 11.68 -11.58 -5.13
C ALA A 55 12.40 -12.86 -5.57
N ASN A 56 12.94 -13.64 -4.63
CA ASN A 56 13.67 -14.88 -4.93
C ASN A 56 12.76 -16.07 -5.29
N GLU A 57 11.44 -15.91 -5.17
CA GLU A 57 10.44 -16.91 -5.60
C GLU A 57 10.18 -16.85 -7.12
N TYR A 58 10.71 -15.82 -7.81
CA TYR A 58 10.43 -15.57 -9.22
C TYR A 58 11.72 -15.37 -10.02
N ASN A 59 11.63 -15.67 -11.32
CA ASN A 59 12.67 -15.26 -12.26
C ASN A 59 12.80 -13.72 -12.27
N THR A 60 14.03 -13.22 -12.30
CA THR A 60 14.33 -11.78 -12.24
C THR A 60 13.66 -10.96 -13.34
N GLU A 61 13.62 -11.47 -14.58
CA GLU A 61 13.02 -10.78 -15.72
C GLU A 61 11.50 -10.71 -15.56
N LEU A 62 10.86 -11.85 -15.25
CA LEU A 62 9.41 -11.92 -14.98
C LEU A 62 9.00 -10.94 -13.86
N LEU A 63 9.77 -10.91 -12.78
CA LEU A 63 9.51 -10.02 -11.66
C LEU A 63 9.67 -8.54 -12.06
N SER A 64 10.74 -8.22 -12.80
CA SER A 64 10.99 -6.85 -13.27
C SER A 64 9.86 -6.37 -14.18
N ASP A 65 9.42 -7.21 -15.11
CA ASP A 65 8.33 -6.90 -16.04
C ASP A 65 7.00 -6.71 -15.29
N ALA A 66 6.67 -7.59 -14.35
CA ALA A 66 5.47 -7.46 -13.53
C ALA A 66 5.46 -6.15 -12.71
N ILE A 67 6.59 -5.78 -12.10
CA ILE A 67 6.75 -4.51 -11.36
C ILE A 67 6.61 -3.31 -12.31
N ASN A 68 7.30 -3.32 -13.44
CA ASN A 68 7.28 -2.22 -14.41
C ASN A 68 5.89 -2.05 -15.04
N GLU A 69 5.20 -3.14 -15.31
CA GLU A 69 3.84 -3.11 -15.84
C GLU A 69 2.84 -2.60 -14.79
N THR A 70 2.97 -3.03 -13.53
CA THR A 70 2.14 -2.53 -12.42
C THR A 70 2.33 -1.02 -12.25
N ASN A 71 3.58 -0.55 -12.20
CA ASN A 71 3.94 0.87 -12.10
C ASN A 71 3.38 1.72 -13.26
N ARG A 72 3.24 1.13 -14.45
CA ARG A 72 2.75 1.83 -15.65
C ARG A 72 1.24 1.92 -15.71
N ASN A 73 0.55 0.87 -15.26
CA ASN A 73 -0.90 0.70 -15.49
C ASN A 73 -1.76 0.97 -14.26
N VAL A 74 -1.19 0.87 -13.05
CA VAL A 74 -1.94 1.14 -11.82
C VAL A 74 -1.59 2.53 -11.30
N LYS A 75 -2.54 3.46 -11.40
CA LYS A 75 -2.34 4.86 -11.01
C LYS A 75 -2.02 4.99 -9.53
N PHE A 76 -1.17 5.96 -9.21
CA PHE A 76 -0.76 6.37 -7.85
C PHE A 76 0.05 5.33 -7.06
N ILE A 77 0.19 4.11 -7.58
CA ILE A 77 0.92 3.04 -6.91
C ILE A 77 2.37 3.00 -7.38
N LYS A 78 3.27 2.82 -6.43
CA LYS A 78 4.66 2.47 -6.69
C LYS A 78 4.95 1.05 -6.21
N ALA A 79 5.20 0.16 -7.16
CA ALA A 79 5.78 -1.16 -6.91
C ALA A 79 7.30 -1.07 -6.90
N VAL A 80 7.93 -1.63 -5.85
CA VAL A 80 9.39 -1.59 -5.67
C VAL A 80 9.90 -2.86 -5.00
N LYS A 81 11.05 -3.35 -5.44
CA LYS A 81 11.81 -4.38 -4.71
C LYS A 81 12.64 -3.70 -3.63
N LEU A 82 12.42 -4.09 -2.37
CA LEU A 82 13.18 -3.64 -1.22
C LEU A 82 14.51 -4.39 -1.10
N ASP A 83 15.47 -3.80 -0.37
CA ASP A 83 16.80 -4.39 -0.15
C ASP A 83 16.73 -5.74 0.56
N CYS A 84 15.72 -5.97 1.39
CA CYS A 84 15.45 -7.25 2.05
C CYS A 84 14.88 -8.32 1.09
N GLY A 85 14.78 -8.03 -0.20
CA GLY A 85 14.29 -8.95 -1.22
C GLY A 85 12.77 -9.08 -1.28
N SER A 86 11.99 -8.30 -0.52
CA SER A 86 10.54 -8.25 -0.65
C SER A 86 10.09 -7.27 -1.72
N VAL A 87 8.90 -7.46 -2.28
CA VAL A 87 8.24 -6.45 -3.13
C VAL A 87 7.18 -5.71 -2.32
N SER A 88 7.32 -4.38 -2.30
CA SER A 88 6.40 -3.43 -1.69
C SER A 88 5.50 -2.79 -2.74
N LEU A 89 4.27 -2.45 -2.33
CA LEU A 89 3.42 -1.50 -3.01
C LEU A 89 3.18 -0.30 -2.11
N ASP A 90 3.51 0.89 -2.60
CA ASP A 90 3.43 2.14 -1.85
C ASP A 90 2.43 3.11 -2.50
N TYR A 91 1.69 3.84 -1.67
CA TYR A 91 0.82 4.94 -2.05
C TYR A 91 1.15 6.15 -1.17
N ASP A 92 1.69 7.20 -1.79
CA ASP A 92 1.90 8.51 -1.16
C ASP A 92 0.82 9.48 -1.63
N HIS A 93 0.12 10.10 -0.68
CA HIS A 93 -0.93 11.08 -0.93
C HIS A 93 -0.63 12.38 -0.20
N LYS A 94 -0.61 13.49 -0.94
CA LYS A 94 -0.52 14.83 -0.35
C LYS A 94 -1.93 15.35 -0.09
N THR A 95 -2.27 15.56 1.16
CA THR A 95 -3.61 16.03 1.55
C THR A 95 -3.83 17.47 1.14
N THR A 96 -5.05 17.79 0.73
CA THR A 96 -5.52 19.16 0.56
C THR A 96 -6.61 19.50 1.58
N SER A 97 -6.97 20.78 1.71
CA SER A 97 -7.99 21.24 2.65
C SER A 97 -9.39 20.68 2.37
N ASP A 98 -9.65 20.29 1.13
CA ASP A 98 -10.98 19.97 0.63
C ASP A 98 -11.25 18.46 0.64
N GLU A 99 -10.26 17.67 1.07
CA GLU A 99 -10.34 16.21 1.13
C GLU A 99 -10.78 15.72 2.51
N SER A 100 -11.62 14.69 2.51
CA SER A 100 -12.11 14.04 3.72
C SER A 100 -11.56 12.61 3.87
N ALA A 101 -11.33 12.20 5.12
CA ALA A 101 -10.74 10.88 5.41
C ALA A 101 -11.62 9.73 4.93
N ASP A 102 -12.94 9.87 5.05
CA ASP A 102 -13.95 8.87 4.64
C ASP A 102 -13.98 8.63 3.13
N THR A 103 -13.43 9.56 2.34
CA THR A 103 -13.26 9.39 0.88
C THR A 103 -11.87 8.85 0.54
N ILE A 104 -10.82 9.47 1.10
CA ILE A 104 -9.44 9.18 0.71
C ILE A 104 -8.96 7.82 1.25
N VAL A 105 -9.28 7.47 2.49
CA VAL A 105 -8.80 6.21 3.09
C VAL A 105 -9.34 4.98 2.37
N PRO A 106 -10.65 4.84 2.09
CA PRO A 106 -11.14 3.72 1.31
C PRO A 106 -10.57 3.68 -0.11
N HIS A 107 -10.36 4.84 -0.73
CA HIS A 107 -9.75 4.92 -2.07
C HIS A 107 -8.33 4.33 -2.08
N ILE A 108 -7.47 4.77 -1.16
CA ILE A 108 -6.08 4.30 -1.06
C ILE A 108 -6.03 2.79 -0.79
N ILE A 109 -6.82 2.29 0.16
CA ILE A 109 -6.84 0.86 0.51
C ILE A 109 -7.30 0.03 -0.70
N ASN A 110 -8.36 0.46 -1.39
CA ASN A 110 -8.85 -0.26 -2.57
C ASN A 110 -7.85 -0.21 -3.74
N ALA A 111 -7.13 0.90 -3.93
CA ALA A 111 -6.10 1.03 -4.96
C ALA A 111 -4.92 0.08 -4.70
N LEU A 112 -4.44 0.00 -3.45
CA LEU A 112 -3.39 -0.93 -3.05
C LEU A 112 -3.84 -2.40 -3.14
N ASP A 113 -5.08 -2.71 -2.77
CA ASP A 113 -5.63 -4.07 -2.89
C ASP A 113 -5.77 -4.50 -4.36
N PHE A 114 -6.25 -3.60 -5.22
CA PHE A 114 -6.28 -3.82 -6.66
C PHE A 114 -4.87 -4.03 -7.23
N ALA A 115 -3.91 -3.18 -6.87
CA ALA A 115 -2.53 -3.28 -7.33
C ALA A 115 -1.86 -4.59 -6.92
N SER A 116 -2.12 -5.02 -5.68
CA SER A 116 -1.65 -6.29 -5.15
C SER A 116 -2.16 -7.46 -5.98
N THR A 117 -3.46 -7.47 -6.30
CA THR A 117 -4.05 -8.50 -7.15
C THR A 117 -3.55 -8.42 -8.60
N TYR A 118 -3.37 -7.22 -9.14
CA TYR A 118 -2.81 -7.00 -10.48
C TYR A 118 -1.41 -7.59 -10.60
N LEU A 119 -0.52 -7.25 -9.66
CA LEU A 119 0.87 -7.72 -9.64
C LEU A 119 0.92 -9.25 -9.49
N LEU A 120 0.16 -9.82 -8.55
CA LEU A 120 0.10 -11.28 -8.37
C LEU A 120 -0.40 -12.01 -9.61
N ASN A 121 -1.39 -11.45 -10.33
CA ASN A 121 -1.87 -12.04 -11.57
C ASN A 121 -0.82 -12.00 -12.68
N LYS A 122 0.06 -10.99 -12.70
CA LYS A 122 1.17 -10.92 -13.65
C LYS A 122 2.25 -11.95 -13.36
N LEU A 123 2.53 -12.18 -12.09
CA LEU A 123 3.47 -13.21 -11.66
C LEU A 123 2.96 -14.64 -11.90
N LYS A 124 1.65 -14.88 -11.84
CA LYS A 124 1.02 -16.18 -12.12
C LYS A 124 0.93 -16.54 -13.61
N ARG A 125 1.05 -15.58 -14.52
CA ARG A 125 1.03 -15.83 -15.97
C ARG A 125 2.39 -16.39 -16.39
N THR A 126 2.68 -17.63 -15.99
CA THR A 126 3.74 -18.49 -16.54
C THR A 126 3.16 -19.86 -16.84
#